data_AF-A0A955PWY6-F1
#
_entry.id   AF-A0A955PWY6-F1
#
_cell.length_a   1.000
_cell.length_b   1.000
_cell.length_c   1.000
_cell.angle_alpha   90.00
_cell.angle_beta   90.00
_cell.angle_gamma   90.00
#
_symmetry.space_group_name_H-M   'P 1'
#
loop_
_entity.id
_entity.type
_entity.pdbx_description
1 polymer ?
#
loop_
_entity_poly.entity_id
_entity_poly.type
_entity_poly.pdbx_seq_one_letter_code
_entity_poly.pdbx_strand_id
1 'polypeptide(L)'
;MALRIVSLIPSGTEMVCALGCRAQLVGRSHECDFPTDITSLPVCTQAMVDSKGTSQTIHVQVSKRLQSALSLYEVLVDRMQDLRPDVIVTQIQCEVCAVSADEVQRALRDLIGMSPTLISLGAQDLSGVWDDLTRVADGLGQQA
;
A
#
# COMPACT_ATOMS: atom_id res chain seq x y z
N MET A 1 -13.81 17.11 7.99
CA MET A 1 -14.20 15.84 7.35
C MET A 1 -13.24 14.77 7.84
N ALA A 2 -13.69 13.53 8.02
CA ALA A 2 -12.78 12.42 8.31
C ALA A 2 -11.97 12.06 7.06
N LEU A 3 -10.70 11.70 7.22
CA LEU A 3 -9.83 11.35 6.10
C LEU A 3 -10.30 10.06 5.43
N ARG A 4 -10.09 9.95 4.12
CA ARG A 4 -10.28 8.73 3.34
C ARG A 4 -8.92 8.09 3.11
N ILE A 5 -8.66 6.97 3.78
CA ILE A 5 -7.35 6.33 3.80
C ILE A 5 -7.37 5.10 2.89
N VAL A 6 -6.41 5.02 1.98
CA VAL A 6 -6.07 3.76 1.29
C VAL A 6 -4.72 3.29 1.79
N SER A 7 -4.62 2.03 2.20
CA SER A 7 -3.35 1.42 2.61
C SER A 7 -2.93 0.32 1.64
N LEU A 8 -1.73 0.44 1.07
CA LEU A 8 -1.21 -0.43 0.02
C LEU A 8 -0.20 -1.45 0.54
N ILE A 9 -0.06 -1.58 1.86
CA ILE A 9 0.85 -2.52 2.53
C ILE A 9 0.22 -3.05 3.83
N PRO A 10 0.35 -4.35 4.16
CA PRO A 10 -0.25 -4.92 5.37
C PRO A 10 0.15 -4.18 6.66
N SER A 11 1.44 -3.96 6.89
CA SER A 11 1.94 -3.27 8.09
C SER A 11 1.35 -1.87 8.26
N GLY A 12 1.24 -1.10 7.18
CA GLY A 12 0.60 0.22 7.19
C GLY A 12 -0.88 0.14 7.52
N THR A 13 -1.58 -0.89 7.05
CA THR A 13 -2.99 -1.11 7.38
C THR A 13 -3.18 -1.40 8.86
N GLU A 14 -2.30 -2.22 9.43
CA GLU A 14 -2.31 -2.54 10.86
C GLU A 14 -1.99 -1.30 11.71
N MET A 15 -1.03 -0.47 11.30
CA MET A 15 -0.72 0.81 11.96
C MET A 15 -1.94 1.76 11.95
N VAL A 16 -2.60 1.94 10.79
CA VAL A 16 -3.83 2.75 10.68
C VAL A 16 -4.91 2.24 11.63
N CYS A 17 -5.08 0.92 11.73
CA CYS A 17 -6.04 0.31 12.64
C CYS A 17 -5.67 0.52 14.12
N ALA A 18 -4.39 0.32 14.47
CA ALA A 18 -3.88 0.49 15.83
C ALA A 18 -4.04 1.94 16.33
N LEU A 19 -3.90 2.92 15.43
CA LEU A 19 -4.11 4.34 15.69
C LEU A 19 -5.60 4.76 15.75
N GLY A 20 -6.53 3.81 15.81
CA GLY A 20 -7.98 4.10 15.89
C GLY A 20 -8.59 4.64 14.59
N CYS A 21 -7.83 4.68 13.49
CA CYS A 21 -8.27 5.21 12.20
C CYS A 21 -8.90 4.15 11.29
N ARG A 22 -9.24 2.98 11.84
CA ARG A 22 -9.87 1.86 11.12
C ARG A 22 -11.09 2.28 10.28
N ALA A 23 -12.00 3.08 10.86
CA ALA A 23 -13.23 3.52 10.17
C ALA A 23 -12.99 4.47 8.99
N GLN A 24 -11.76 5.00 8.87
CA GLN A 24 -11.33 5.88 7.79
C GLN A 24 -10.70 5.10 6.62
N LEU A 25 -10.43 3.80 6.78
CA LEU A 25 -9.95 2.95 5.68
C LEU A 25 -11.07 2.73 4.65
N VAL A 26 -10.80 3.14 3.41
CA VAL A 26 -11.73 3.00 2.28
C VAL A 26 -11.21 2.03 1.22
N GLY A 27 -9.94 1.62 1.30
CA GLY A 27 -9.35 0.64 0.39
C GLY A 27 -8.05 0.06 0.94
N ARG A 28 -7.69 -1.12 0.44
CA ARG A 28 -6.58 -1.92 0.94
C ARG A 28 -5.77 -2.59 -0.18
N SER A 29 -4.56 -3.05 0.11
CA SER A 29 -3.83 -3.94 -0.80
C SER A 29 -4.48 -5.34 -0.84
N HIS A 30 -4.17 -6.12 -1.87
CA HIS A 30 -4.63 -7.52 -2.00
C HIS A 30 -4.14 -8.43 -0.85
N GLU A 31 -3.07 -8.05 -0.15
CA GLU A 31 -2.48 -8.84 0.94
C GLU A 31 -2.92 -8.36 2.33
N CYS A 32 -3.58 -7.21 2.44
CA CYS A 32 -3.99 -6.67 3.74
C CYS A 32 -5.19 -7.45 4.29
N ASP A 33 -4.99 -8.38 5.21
CA ASP A 33 -6.04 -9.29 5.71
C ASP A 33 -6.36 -9.10 7.20
N PHE A 34 -5.63 -8.25 7.91
CA PHE A 34 -5.80 -7.99 9.33
C PHE A 34 -6.06 -6.50 9.65
N PRO A 35 -6.98 -6.19 10.59
CA PRO A 35 -7.91 -7.10 11.27
C PRO A 35 -9.01 -7.61 10.35
N THR A 36 -9.44 -8.88 10.50
CA THR A 36 -10.22 -9.64 9.50
C THR A 36 -11.41 -8.92 8.86
N ASP A 37 -12.09 -8.00 9.55
CA ASP A 37 -13.20 -7.25 9.00
C ASP A 37 -12.78 -6.20 7.95
N ILE A 38 -11.48 -5.87 7.81
CA ILE A 38 -10.99 -5.05 6.68
C ILE A 38 -11.09 -5.78 5.35
N THR A 39 -11.24 -7.10 5.36
CA THR A 39 -11.28 -7.89 4.11
C THR A 39 -12.48 -7.54 3.24
N SER A 40 -13.51 -6.93 3.83
CA SER A 40 -14.67 -6.36 3.15
C SER A 40 -14.36 -5.08 2.35
N LEU A 41 -13.24 -4.40 2.64
CA LEU A 41 -12.84 -3.19 1.91
C LEU A 41 -12.37 -3.51 0.50
N PRO A 42 -12.62 -2.60 -0.47
CA PRO A 42 -12.13 -2.72 -1.82
C PRO A 42 -10.62 -2.94 -1.88
N VAL A 43 -10.21 -3.87 -2.74
CA VAL A 43 -8.82 -4.14 -3.05
C VAL A 43 -8.36 -3.16 -4.13
N CYS A 44 -7.26 -2.46 -3.88
CA CYS A 44 -6.69 -1.41 -4.73
C CYS A 44 -5.40 -1.85 -5.46
N THR A 45 -4.90 -3.06 -5.22
CA THR A 45 -3.69 -3.58 -5.88
C THR A 45 -3.88 -5.01 -6.32
N GLN A 46 -3.07 -5.45 -7.28
CA GLN A 46 -3.01 -6.86 -7.68
C GLN A 46 -1.56 -7.32 -7.92
N ALA A 47 -1.31 -8.59 -7.64
CA ALA A 47 -0.04 -9.23 -7.98
C ALA A 47 0.00 -9.53 -9.48
N MET A 48 1.16 -9.27 -10.09
CA MET A 48 1.40 -9.48 -11.51
C MET A 48 2.16 -10.78 -11.82
N VAL A 49 2.46 -11.53 -10.76
CA VAL A 49 3.10 -12.86 -10.79
C VAL A 49 2.11 -13.87 -10.23
N ASP A 50 2.03 -15.04 -10.86
CA ASP A 50 1.21 -16.13 -10.34
C ASP A 50 1.97 -16.84 -9.21
N SER A 51 1.44 -16.71 -7.99
CA SER A 51 1.99 -17.33 -6.79
C SER A 51 1.62 -18.81 -6.64
N LYS A 52 0.81 -19.40 -7.53
CA LYS A 52 0.38 -20.80 -7.47
C LYS A 52 1.36 -21.80 -8.11
N GLY A 53 2.57 -21.35 -8.44
CA GLY A 53 3.62 -22.19 -9.04
C GLY A 53 4.64 -22.75 -8.05
N THR A 54 5.62 -23.50 -8.57
CA THR A 54 6.81 -23.87 -7.78
C THR A 54 7.68 -22.64 -7.52
N SER A 55 8.49 -22.66 -6.46
CA SER A 55 9.42 -21.55 -6.15
C SER A 55 10.34 -21.20 -7.33
N GLN A 56 10.77 -22.20 -8.11
CA GLN A 56 11.54 -21.98 -9.34
C GLN A 56 10.75 -21.20 -10.40
N THR A 57 9.48 -21.56 -10.60
CA THR A 57 8.60 -20.88 -11.57
C THR A 57 8.33 -19.44 -11.14
N ILE A 58 8.04 -19.22 -9.86
CA ILE A 58 7.84 -17.89 -9.28
C ILE A 58 9.11 -17.05 -9.45
N HIS A 59 10.28 -17.60 -9.12
CA HIS A 59 11.57 -16.92 -9.29
C HIS A 59 11.79 -16.48 -10.74
N VAL A 60 11.55 -17.36 -11.71
CA VAL A 60 11.69 -17.02 -13.14
C VAL A 60 10.74 -15.88 -13.54
N GLN A 61 9.48 -15.89 -13.09
CA GLN A 61 8.52 -14.83 -13.38
C GLN A 61 8.94 -13.48 -12.77
N VAL A 62 9.33 -13.49 -11.49
CA VAL A 62 9.82 -12.31 -10.77
C VAL A 62 11.06 -11.74 -11.45
N SER A 63 12.08 -12.57 -11.68
CA SER A 63 13.34 -12.15 -12.32
C SER A 63 13.10 -11.56 -13.71
N LYS A 64 12.22 -12.14 -14.51
CA LYS A 64 11.90 -11.63 -15.85
C LYS A 64 11.28 -10.22 -15.80
N ARG A 65 10.39 -9.96 -14.84
CA ARG A 65 9.76 -8.64 -14.65
C ARG A 65 10.77 -7.61 -14.17
N LEU A 66 11.57 -7.94 -13.16
CA LEU A 66 12.62 -7.06 -12.64
C LEU A 66 13.65 -6.69 -13.73
N GLN A 67 14.11 -7.67 -14.53
CA GLN A 67 15.00 -7.41 -15.66
C GLN A 67 14.38 -6.49 -16.72
N SER A 68 13.05 -6.45 -16.80
CA SER A 68 12.30 -5.58 -17.72
C SER A 68 11.86 -4.27 -17.07
N ALA A 69 12.33 -3.98 -15.84
CA ALA A 69 11.90 -2.83 -15.01
C ALA A 69 10.37 -2.74 -14.84
N LEU A 70 9.67 -3.88 -14.88
CA LEU A 70 8.23 -3.98 -14.66
C LEU A 70 7.95 -4.25 -13.19
N SER A 71 6.96 -3.54 -12.63
CA SER A 71 6.51 -3.77 -11.27
C SER A 71 5.94 -5.19 -11.09
N LEU A 72 6.13 -5.75 -9.89
CA LEU A 72 5.50 -7.01 -9.47
C LEU A 72 4.05 -6.81 -9.03
N TYR A 73 3.66 -5.57 -8.75
CA TYR A 73 2.33 -5.21 -8.29
C TYR A 73 1.81 -4.02 -9.08
N GLU A 74 0.51 -4.02 -9.34
CA GLU A 74 -0.17 -2.92 -10.03
C GLU A 74 -1.15 -2.24 -9.09
N VAL A 75 -1.23 -0.90 -9.17
CA VAL A 75 -2.25 -0.11 -8.50
C VAL A 75 -3.46 0.03 -9.43
N LEU A 76 -4.65 -0.33 -8.93
CA LEU A 76 -5.90 -0.24 -9.68
C LEU A 76 -6.40 1.20 -9.70
N VAL A 77 -5.98 1.99 -10.69
CA VAL A 77 -6.27 3.44 -10.80
C VAL A 77 -7.76 3.73 -10.74
N ASP A 78 -8.60 2.96 -11.45
CA ASP A 78 -10.07 3.14 -11.44
C ASP A 78 -10.64 3.06 -10.01
N ARG A 79 -10.14 2.10 -9.21
CA ARG A 79 -10.54 1.97 -7.80
C ARG A 79 -10.10 3.18 -6.98
N MET A 80 -8.89 3.67 -7.23
CA MET A 80 -8.38 4.85 -6.54
C MET A 80 -9.19 6.12 -6.90
N GLN A 81 -9.62 6.25 -8.15
CA GLN A 81 -10.50 7.34 -8.60
C GLN A 81 -11.88 7.28 -7.93
N ASP A 82 -12.50 6.10 -7.87
CA ASP A 82 -13.79 5.90 -7.19
C ASP A 82 -13.69 6.20 -5.68
N LEU A 83 -12.59 5.74 -5.07
CA LEU A 83 -12.39 5.86 -3.63
C LEU A 83 -11.92 7.24 -3.19
N ARG A 84 -11.39 8.08 -4.07
CA ARG A 84 -10.94 9.45 -3.75
C ARG A 84 -10.19 9.55 -2.40
N PRO A 85 -9.09 8.81 -2.18
CA PRO A 85 -8.32 8.92 -0.94
C PRO A 85 -7.79 10.33 -0.72
N ASP A 86 -7.74 10.74 0.54
CA ASP A 86 -7.01 11.91 1.02
C ASP A 86 -5.58 11.52 1.42
N VAL A 87 -5.38 10.27 1.86
CA VAL A 87 -4.10 9.72 2.32
C VAL A 87 -3.88 8.33 1.71
N ILE A 88 -2.66 8.08 1.26
CA ILE A 88 -2.21 6.76 0.81
C ILE A 88 -1.01 6.33 1.64
N VAL A 89 -1.10 5.17 2.28
CA VAL A 89 0.02 4.54 3.00
C VAL A 89 0.65 3.48 2.09
N THR A 90 1.96 3.54 1.88
CA THR A 90 2.72 2.60 1.04
C THR A 90 4.12 2.35 1.62
N GLN A 91 4.93 1.49 0.99
CA GLN A 91 6.32 1.23 1.36
C GLN A 91 7.28 1.61 0.21
N ILE A 92 8.47 2.14 0.52
CA ILE A 92 9.50 2.50 -0.49
C ILE A 92 10.62 1.45 -0.60
N GLN A 93 10.78 0.57 0.40
CA GLN A 93 12.06 -0.10 0.64
C GLN A 93 12.40 -1.30 -0.28
N CYS A 94 11.41 -1.99 -0.85
CA CYS A 94 11.65 -3.24 -1.56
C CYS A 94 10.90 -3.28 -2.89
N GLU A 95 11.64 -3.29 -4.00
CA GLU A 95 11.10 -3.45 -5.37
C GLU A 95 10.36 -4.79 -5.59
N VAL A 96 10.49 -5.71 -4.64
CA VAL A 96 9.94 -7.07 -4.72
C VAL A 96 8.78 -7.30 -3.74
N CYS A 97 8.77 -6.61 -2.60
CA CYS A 97 7.93 -6.97 -1.46
C CYS A 97 6.63 -6.17 -1.39
N ALA A 98 6.56 -5.04 -2.09
CA ALA A 98 5.42 -4.15 -2.07
C ALA A 98 5.30 -3.41 -3.41
N VAL A 99 4.17 -2.74 -3.63
CA VAL A 99 4.01 -1.79 -4.72
C VAL A 99 5.13 -0.74 -4.60
N SER A 100 5.92 -0.56 -5.66
CA SER A 100 7.02 0.39 -5.63
C SER A 100 6.52 1.84 -5.57
N ALA A 101 7.33 2.72 -5.01
CA ALA A 101 7.05 4.16 -4.96
C ALA A 101 6.77 4.72 -6.37
N ASP A 102 7.53 4.28 -7.37
CA ASP A 102 7.38 4.72 -8.76
C ASP A 102 6.05 4.26 -9.38
N GLU A 103 5.57 3.06 -9.04
CA GLU A 103 4.25 2.57 -9.45
C GLU A 103 3.14 3.40 -8.81
N VAL A 104 3.24 3.66 -7.50
CA VAL A 104 2.28 4.55 -6.82
C VAL A 104 2.32 5.94 -7.44
N GLN A 105 3.49 6.54 -7.65
CA GLN A 105 3.63 7.85 -8.27
C GLN A 105 3.11 7.88 -9.71
N ARG A 106 3.29 6.81 -10.49
CA ARG A 106 2.68 6.66 -11.82
C ARG A 106 1.17 6.68 -11.71
N ALA A 107 0.59 5.80 -10.89
CA ALA A 107 -0.84 5.74 -10.66
C ALA A 107 -1.42 7.08 -10.18
N LEU A 108 -0.70 7.80 -9.30
CA LEU A 108 -1.08 9.13 -8.82
C LEU A 108 -1.14 10.18 -9.95
N ARG A 109 -0.27 10.11 -10.95
CA ARG A 109 -0.34 11.02 -12.12
C ARG A 109 -1.61 10.80 -12.94
N ASP A 110 -2.13 9.58 -12.93
CA ASP A 110 -3.35 9.22 -13.64
C ASP A 110 -4.62 9.54 -12.82
N LEU A 111 -4.49 9.98 -11.56
CA LEU A 111 -5.59 10.46 -10.73
C LEU A 111 -5.89 11.94 -11.02
N ILE A 112 -6.75 12.17 -12.00
CA ILE A 112 -7.16 13.53 -12.41
C ILE A 112 -7.90 14.23 -11.26
N GLY A 113 -7.41 15.41 -10.86
CA GLY A 113 -8.08 16.26 -9.87
C GLY A 113 -7.94 15.78 -8.42
N MET A 114 -6.97 14.90 -8.14
CA MET A 114 -6.69 14.40 -6.80
C MET A 114 -5.23 14.66 -6.42
N SER A 115 -5.00 14.92 -5.13
CA SER A 115 -3.66 15.14 -4.57
C SER A 115 -3.57 14.51 -3.18
N PRO A 116 -3.66 13.18 -3.06
CA PRO A 116 -3.56 12.51 -1.76
C PRO A 116 -2.17 12.71 -1.15
N THR A 117 -2.12 12.82 0.17
CA THR A 117 -0.86 12.77 0.92
C THR A 117 -0.30 11.35 0.88
N LEU A 118 0.93 11.20 0.43
CA LEU A 118 1.61 9.90 0.41
C LEU A 118 2.44 9.72 1.68
N ILE A 119 2.10 8.72 2.48
CA ILE A 119 2.89 8.27 3.64
C ILE A 119 3.67 7.03 3.22
N SER A 120 4.98 7.12 3.36
CA SER A 120 5.91 6.08 2.91
C SER A 120 6.64 5.44 4.07
N LEU A 121 6.48 4.13 4.20
CA LEU A 121 7.11 3.30 5.22
C LEU A 121 8.48 2.81 4.74
N GLY A 122 9.42 2.72 5.68
CA GLY A 122 10.84 2.48 5.38
C GLY A 122 11.63 1.78 6.51
N ALA A 123 10.96 1.23 7.51
CA ALA A 123 11.62 0.52 8.61
C ALA A 123 12.58 -0.58 8.13
N GLN A 124 13.80 -0.58 8.68
CA GLN A 124 14.83 -1.61 8.45
C GLN A 124 15.23 -2.35 9.74
N ASP A 125 14.78 -1.84 10.88
CA ASP A 125 14.98 -2.40 12.20
C ASP A 125 13.73 -2.13 13.05
N LEU A 126 13.74 -2.62 14.30
CA LEU A 126 12.60 -2.46 15.19
C LEU A 126 12.34 -1.00 15.59
N SER A 127 13.39 -0.18 15.74
CA SER A 127 13.23 1.26 15.98
C SER A 127 12.49 1.93 14.82
N GLY A 128 12.86 1.60 13.59
CA GLY A 128 12.23 2.14 12.39
C GLY A 128 10.74 1.81 12.28
N VAL A 129 10.29 0.69 12.88
CA VAL A 129 8.85 0.37 12.94
C VAL A 129 8.10 1.40 13.78
N TRP A 130 8.67 1.85 14.89
CA TRP A 130 8.08 2.90 15.72
C TRP A 130 8.15 4.28 15.07
N ASP A 131 9.22 4.56 14.34
CA ASP A 131 9.33 5.77 13.53
C ASP A 131 8.27 5.81 12.43
N ASP A 132 8.03 4.67 11.77
CA ASP A 132 6.98 4.51 10.77
C ASP A 132 5.58 4.66 11.38
N LEU A 133 5.33 4.09 12.57
CA LEU A 133 4.08 4.30 13.30
C LEU A 133 3.84 5.78 13.60
N THR A 134 4.88 6.48 14.07
CA THR A 134 4.83 7.92 14.36
C THR A 134 4.53 8.72 13.09
N ARG A 135 5.19 8.39 11.97
CA ARG A 135 4.94 9.03 10.67
C ARG A 135 3.51 8.81 10.18
N VAL A 136 2.94 7.62 10.38
CA VAL A 136 1.54 7.35 10.06
C VAL A 136 0.62 8.19 10.97
N ALA A 137 0.87 8.24 12.27
CA ALA A 137 0.08 9.05 13.19
C ALA A 137 0.07 10.54 12.79
N ASP A 138 1.24 11.12 12.55
CA ASP A 138 1.40 12.51 12.12
C ASP A 138 0.63 12.78 10.82
N GLY A 139 0.78 11.91 9.82
CA GLY A 139 0.09 12.04 8.53
C GLY A 139 -1.43 11.86 8.61
N LEU A 140 -1.93 11.22 9.67
CA LEU A 140 -3.36 11.08 9.96
C LEU A 140 -3.88 12.11 10.98
N GLY A 141 -3.02 13.00 11.47
CA GLY A 141 -3.37 13.97 12.52
C GLY A 141 -3.70 13.34 13.87
N GLN A 142 -3.11 12.19 14.18
CA GLN A 142 -3.22 11.49 15.47
C GLN A 142 -1.97 11.72 16.32
N GLN A 143 -2.09 11.56 17.63
CA GLN A 143 -0.92 11.45 18.53
C GLN A 143 -0.50 9.98 18.60
N ALA A 144 0.78 9.70 18.33
CA ALA A 144 1.39 8.36 18.47
C ALA A 144 1.71 8.02 19.93
#